data_AF-A0AB39R541-F1
#
_entry.id   AF-A0AB39R541-F1
#
_cell.length_a   1.000
_cell.length_b   1.000
_cell.length_c   1.000
_cell.angle_alpha   90.00
_cell.angle_beta   90.00
_cell.angle_gamma   90.00
#
_symmetry.space_group_name_H-M   'P 1'
#
loop_
_entity.id
_entity.type
_entity.pdbx_description
1 polymer ?
#
loop_
_entity_poly.entity_id
_entity_poly.type
_entity_poly.pdbx_seq_one_letter_code
_entity_poly.pdbx_strand_id
1 'polypeptide(L)'
;MVTLLEEAVAEALRGKDGETIRLYVAACAERMAPLFMGPRAGTAGREVDLDFSAESVRDLWQADRPLSDAAERVSMLEWFPEFQPGEEGITDDADTYAFFAALVLRYALLANGSGNADDAVSCGHAALTAMGMLDQNVTGAGFRAQEQRLQFLSVSGDAEGLWDASVTAGRERFRTVLGRITGGGSAPRPLRPRSRLGRPACCLGTAVEGSTAATNAKPNTSSPSSASNSQDLWIGVSRSSSRPPCRRSR
;
A
#
# COMPACT_ATOMS: atom_id res chain seq x y z
N MET A 1 -4.23 -15.48 -11.18
CA MET A 1 -5.59 -14.93 -11.37
C MET A 1 -5.79 -13.53 -10.77
N VAL A 2 -4.80 -12.96 -10.05
CA VAL A 2 -4.91 -11.64 -9.38
C VAL A 2 -4.62 -10.46 -10.32
N THR A 3 -3.81 -10.66 -11.36
CA THR A 3 -3.47 -9.64 -12.39
C THR A 3 -4.65 -9.21 -13.24
N LEU A 4 -5.61 -10.12 -13.48
CA LEU A 4 -6.76 -9.85 -14.34
C LEU A 4 -7.68 -8.75 -13.78
N LEU A 5 -7.75 -8.60 -12.44
CA LEU A 5 -8.66 -7.63 -11.85
C LEU A 5 -8.03 -6.23 -11.73
N GLU A 6 -6.73 -6.14 -11.47
CA GLU A 6 -5.99 -4.87 -11.51
C GLU A 6 -5.99 -4.31 -12.94
N GLU A 7 -5.79 -5.16 -13.94
CA GLU A 7 -5.97 -4.82 -15.35
C GLU A 7 -7.42 -4.42 -15.64
N ALA A 8 -8.42 -5.16 -15.13
CA ALA A 8 -9.82 -4.81 -15.34
C ALA A 8 -10.21 -3.46 -14.73
N VAL A 9 -9.68 -3.10 -13.55
CA VAL A 9 -9.89 -1.78 -12.93
C VAL A 9 -9.19 -0.70 -13.76
N ALA A 10 -7.97 -0.94 -14.23
CA ALA A 10 -7.27 -0.01 -15.10
C ALA A 10 -8.00 0.23 -16.42
N GLU A 11 -8.46 -0.84 -17.09
CA GLU A 11 -9.30 -0.73 -18.29
C GLU A 11 -10.62 -0.02 -17.99
N ALA A 12 -11.25 -0.33 -16.86
CA ALA A 12 -12.53 0.28 -16.49
C ALA A 12 -12.40 1.76 -16.15
N LEU A 13 -11.22 2.23 -15.71
CA LEU A 13 -10.92 3.65 -15.51
C LEU A 13 -10.55 4.37 -16.82
N ARG A 14 -9.97 3.66 -17.79
CA ARG A 14 -9.66 4.23 -19.11
C ARG A 14 -10.95 4.60 -19.84
N GLY A 15 -11.13 5.91 -20.06
CA GLY A 15 -12.30 6.46 -20.75
C GLY A 15 -13.49 6.78 -19.84
N LYS A 16 -13.33 6.67 -18.50
CA LYS A 16 -14.31 7.23 -17.56
C LYS A 16 -14.21 8.73 -17.51
N ASP A 17 -15.33 9.36 -17.14
CA ASP A 17 -15.34 10.78 -16.80
C ASP A 17 -14.57 11.06 -15.51
N GLY A 18 -14.25 12.34 -15.31
CA GLY A 18 -13.50 12.78 -14.14
C GLY A 18 -14.23 12.58 -12.81
N GLU A 19 -15.57 12.54 -12.79
CA GLU A 19 -16.34 12.34 -11.57
C GLU A 19 -16.22 10.90 -11.08
N THR A 20 -16.33 9.92 -11.98
CA THR A 20 -16.07 8.50 -11.67
C THR A 20 -14.65 8.29 -11.14
N ILE A 21 -13.66 8.93 -11.78
CA ILE A 21 -12.26 8.87 -11.34
C ILE A 21 -12.11 9.46 -9.93
N ARG A 22 -12.73 10.61 -9.66
CA ARG A 22 -12.72 11.26 -8.34
C ARG A 22 -13.39 10.40 -7.27
N LEU A 23 -14.56 9.82 -7.56
CA LEU A 23 -15.26 8.92 -6.65
C LEU A 23 -14.40 7.70 -6.32
N TYR A 24 -13.76 7.12 -7.34
CA TYR A 24 -12.87 5.98 -7.16
C TYR A 24 -11.72 6.28 -6.20
N VAL A 25 -11.01 7.39 -6.40
CA VAL A 25 -9.85 7.72 -5.56
C VAL A 25 -10.24 8.22 -4.17
N ALA A 26 -11.40 8.87 -4.02
CA ALA A 26 -11.97 9.22 -2.72
C ALA A 26 -12.23 7.97 -1.89
N ALA A 27 -12.85 6.95 -2.50
CA ALA A 27 -13.11 5.68 -1.84
C ALA A 27 -11.81 4.94 -1.45
N CYS A 28 -10.79 4.95 -2.32
CA CYS A 28 -9.47 4.40 -1.99
C CYS A 28 -8.82 5.12 -0.79
N ALA A 29 -8.84 6.45 -0.79
CA ALA A 29 -8.29 7.27 0.29
C ALA A 29 -9.02 7.02 1.62
N GLU A 30 -10.35 7.02 1.61
CA GLU A 30 -11.19 6.74 2.79
C GLU A 30 -10.83 5.40 3.46
N ARG A 31 -10.68 4.34 2.67
CA ARG A 31 -10.34 3.00 3.18
C ARG A 31 -8.95 2.92 3.80
N MET A 32 -8.05 3.82 3.41
CA MET A 32 -6.66 3.84 3.88
C MET A 32 -6.44 4.87 4.99
N ALA A 33 -7.28 5.89 5.09
CA ALA A 33 -7.13 6.99 6.04
C ALA A 33 -6.95 6.54 7.50
N PRO A 34 -7.69 5.54 8.02
CA PRO A 34 -7.48 5.04 9.38
C PRO A 34 -6.08 4.47 9.65
N LEU A 35 -5.40 3.97 8.62
CA LEU A 35 -4.05 3.42 8.72
C LEU A 35 -2.96 4.49 8.84
N PHE A 36 -3.27 5.73 8.46
CA PHE A 36 -2.43 6.89 8.76
C PHE A 36 -2.84 7.55 10.08
N MET A 37 -4.12 7.93 10.19
CA MET A 37 -4.59 8.75 11.31
C MET A 37 -4.50 8.01 12.64
N GLY A 38 -4.80 6.72 12.65
CA GLY A 38 -4.81 5.92 13.88
C GLY A 38 -3.44 5.82 14.54
N PRO A 39 -2.40 5.31 13.86
CA PRO A 39 -1.06 5.21 14.45
C PRO A 39 -0.41 6.56 14.78
N ARG A 40 -0.77 7.63 14.07
CA ARG A 40 -0.25 8.98 14.32
C ARG A 40 -1.03 9.74 15.39
N ALA A 41 -2.21 9.26 15.79
CA ALA A 41 -2.98 9.85 16.87
C ALA A 41 -2.15 9.87 18.17
N GLY A 42 -1.94 11.07 18.72
CA GLY A 42 -1.14 11.26 19.95
C GLY A 42 0.38 11.30 19.74
N THR A 43 0.87 11.20 18.49
CA THR A 43 2.27 11.49 18.19
C THR A 43 2.47 13.00 18.20
N ALA A 44 3.31 13.50 19.11
CA ALA A 44 3.56 14.93 19.25
C ALA A 44 4.11 15.54 17.95
N GLY A 45 3.54 16.68 17.54
CA GLY A 45 3.94 17.40 16.32
C GLY A 45 3.33 16.87 15.03
N ARG A 46 2.40 15.91 15.11
CA ARG A 46 1.65 15.37 13.95
C ARG A 46 0.22 15.90 13.85
N GLU A 47 -0.20 16.80 14.74
CA GLU A 47 -1.58 17.28 14.82
C GLU A 47 -2.03 17.93 13.50
N VAL A 48 -1.17 18.77 12.90
CA VAL A 48 -1.45 19.43 11.62
C VAL A 48 -1.58 18.42 10.47
N ASP A 49 -0.77 17.37 10.46
CA ASP A 49 -0.82 16.33 9.43
C ASP A 49 -2.13 15.52 9.52
N LEU A 50 -2.61 15.28 10.74
CA LEU A 50 -3.87 14.59 11.00
C LEU A 50 -5.06 15.42 10.51
N ASP A 51 -5.09 16.71 10.87
CA ASP A 51 -6.14 17.64 10.42
C ASP A 51 -6.13 17.74 8.89
N PHE A 52 -4.95 17.93 8.29
CA PHE A 52 -4.77 17.97 6.84
C PHE A 52 -5.29 16.70 6.15
N SER A 53 -4.96 15.52 6.69
CA SER A 53 -5.37 14.25 6.12
C SER A 53 -6.88 14.05 6.21
N ALA A 54 -7.48 14.37 7.37
CA ALA A 54 -8.91 14.27 7.58
C ALA A 54 -9.70 15.21 6.66
N GLU A 55 -9.26 16.48 6.55
CA GLU A 55 -9.87 17.46 5.65
C GLU A 55 -9.73 17.05 4.18
N SER A 56 -8.56 16.56 3.78
CA SER A 56 -8.33 16.09 2.41
C SER A 56 -9.20 14.90 2.04
N VAL A 57 -9.30 13.90 2.91
CA VAL A 57 -10.18 12.74 2.68
C VAL A 57 -11.63 13.19 2.59
N ARG A 58 -12.11 14.02 3.51
CA ARG A 58 -13.48 14.56 3.48
C ARG A 58 -13.77 15.29 2.17
N ASP A 59 -12.86 16.17 1.74
CA ASP A 59 -13.09 17.03 0.59
C ASP A 59 -13.00 16.25 -0.73
N LEU A 60 -12.20 15.17 -0.80
CA LEU A 60 -12.13 14.27 -1.97
C LEU A 60 -13.48 13.68 -2.37
N TRP A 61 -14.40 13.52 -1.42
CA TRP A 61 -15.75 13.02 -1.70
C TRP A 61 -16.67 14.03 -2.40
N GLN A 62 -16.24 15.28 -2.57
CA GLN A 62 -16.89 16.26 -3.46
C GLN A 62 -16.54 15.93 -4.93
N ALA A 63 -16.94 14.75 -5.39
CA ALA A 63 -16.50 14.18 -6.67
C ALA A 63 -17.11 14.86 -7.91
N ASP A 64 -18.12 15.71 -7.75
CA ASP A 64 -18.74 16.48 -8.83
C ASP A 64 -17.75 17.46 -9.48
N ARG A 65 -16.71 17.87 -8.75
CA ARG A 65 -15.71 18.84 -9.20
C ARG A 65 -14.30 18.50 -8.72
N PRO A 66 -13.25 18.91 -9.45
CA PRO A 66 -11.89 18.85 -8.93
C PRO A 66 -11.71 19.83 -7.76
N LEU A 67 -10.85 19.48 -6.81
CA LEU A 67 -10.39 20.38 -5.77
C LEU A 67 -9.47 21.45 -6.39
N SER A 68 -9.79 22.72 -6.16
CA SER A 68 -9.04 23.85 -6.73
C SER A 68 -7.62 23.96 -6.20
N ASP A 69 -7.38 23.42 -5.01
CA ASP A 69 -6.12 23.44 -4.25
C ASP A 69 -5.41 22.07 -4.26
N ALA A 70 -5.82 21.12 -5.11
CA ALA A 70 -5.27 19.75 -5.14
C ALA A 70 -3.73 19.72 -5.24
N ALA A 71 -3.15 20.55 -6.11
CA ALA A 71 -1.69 20.62 -6.29
C ALA A 71 -0.95 21.18 -5.06
N GLU A 72 -1.56 22.14 -4.36
CA GLU A 72 -1.02 22.67 -3.11
C GLU A 72 -1.06 21.60 -2.02
N ARG A 73 -2.17 20.87 -1.91
CA ARG A 73 -2.32 19.75 -0.98
C ARG A 73 -1.28 18.65 -1.26
N VAL A 74 -1.03 18.29 -2.52
CA VAL A 74 0.06 17.35 -2.87
C VAL A 74 1.40 17.88 -2.40
N SER A 75 1.69 19.16 -2.66
CA SER A 75 2.96 19.78 -2.27
C SER A 75 3.15 19.78 -0.75
N MET A 76 2.09 20.05 0.02
CA MET A 76 2.10 19.97 1.48
C MET A 76 2.32 18.55 1.98
N LEU A 77 1.61 17.58 1.40
CA LEU A 77 1.70 16.17 1.75
C LEU A 77 3.12 15.61 1.53
N GLU A 78 3.82 16.06 0.49
CA GLU A 78 5.21 15.66 0.22
C GLU A 78 6.21 16.11 1.31
N TRP A 79 5.82 17.01 2.21
CA TRP A 79 6.61 17.36 3.40
C TRP A 79 6.40 16.41 4.58
N PHE A 80 5.46 15.47 4.49
CA PHE A 80 5.23 14.52 5.57
C PHE A 80 6.49 13.68 5.82
N PRO A 81 6.75 13.31 7.09
CA PRO A 81 7.86 12.42 7.45
C PRO A 81 7.89 11.13 6.63
N GLU A 82 6.73 10.59 6.26
CA GLU A 82 6.61 9.37 5.46
C GLU A 82 7.23 9.50 4.05
N PHE A 83 7.36 10.70 3.49
CA PHE A 83 8.00 10.95 2.20
C PHE A 83 9.44 11.46 2.32
N GLN A 84 9.91 11.75 3.53
CA GLN A 84 11.29 12.18 3.73
C GLN A 84 12.22 10.97 3.70
N PRO A 85 13.43 11.12 3.13
CA PRO A 85 14.43 10.06 3.17
C PRO A 85 14.86 9.80 4.62
N GLY A 86 14.57 8.61 5.15
CA GLY A 86 15.04 8.17 6.46
C GLY A 86 16.33 7.36 6.36
N GLU A 87 17.20 7.44 7.38
CA GLU A 87 18.48 6.70 7.41
C GLU A 87 18.30 5.18 7.61
N GLU A 88 17.29 4.76 8.37
CA GLU A 88 17.02 3.34 8.67
C GLU A 88 16.00 2.70 7.71
N GLY A 89 15.37 3.49 6.84
CA GLY A 89 14.23 3.04 6.05
C GLY A 89 12.99 2.73 6.91
N ILE A 90 11.88 2.41 6.25
CA ILE A 90 10.62 2.07 6.92
C ILE A 90 10.71 0.61 7.37
N THR A 91 10.73 0.38 8.69
CA THR A 91 10.95 -0.96 9.26
C THR A 91 9.82 -1.43 10.18
N ASP A 92 9.01 -0.53 10.72
CA ASP A 92 7.85 -0.84 11.55
C ASP A 92 6.56 -1.04 10.71
N ASP A 93 5.67 -1.89 11.21
CA ASP A 93 4.35 -2.13 10.62
C ASP A 93 3.54 -0.82 10.57
N ALA A 94 3.56 -0.01 11.64
CA ALA A 94 2.78 1.23 11.67
C ALA A 94 3.29 2.25 10.64
N ASP A 95 4.61 2.42 10.55
CA ASP A 95 5.23 3.32 9.58
C ASP A 95 5.00 2.85 8.13
N THR A 96 5.01 1.54 7.90
CA THR A 96 4.71 0.95 6.59
C THR A 96 3.29 1.28 6.13
N TYR A 97 2.29 1.04 6.98
CA TYR A 97 0.91 1.33 6.59
C TYR A 97 0.60 2.82 6.56
N ALA A 98 1.23 3.63 7.42
CA ALA A 98 1.13 5.08 7.37
C ALA A 98 1.71 5.63 6.05
N PHE A 99 2.84 5.11 5.60
CA PHE A 99 3.42 5.46 4.29
C PHE A 99 2.48 5.13 3.14
N PHE A 100 1.95 3.90 3.08
CA PHE A 100 1.02 3.55 2.00
C PHE A 100 -0.27 4.36 2.05
N ALA A 101 -0.79 4.69 3.23
CA ALA A 101 -1.96 5.54 3.36
C ALA A 101 -1.68 6.98 2.88
N ALA A 102 -0.52 7.55 3.22
CA ALA A 102 -0.09 8.84 2.69
C ALA A 102 0.13 8.80 1.16
N LEU A 103 0.70 7.71 0.64
CA LEU A 103 0.90 7.50 -0.80
C LEU A 103 -0.43 7.41 -1.56
N VAL A 104 -1.41 6.70 -0.99
CA VAL A 104 -2.77 6.62 -1.55
C VAL A 104 -3.41 8.01 -1.58
N LEU A 105 -3.30 8.79 -0.51
CA LEU A 105 -3.80 10.16 -0.45
C LEU A 105 -3.13 11.06 -1.51
N ARG A 106 -1.81 10.92 -1.70
CA ARG A 106 -1.05 11.67 -2.72
C ARG A 106 -1.59 11.40 -4.12
N TYR A 107 -1.73 10.13 -4.50
CA TYR A 107 -2.28 9.77 -5.80
C TYR A 107 -3.76 10.16 -5.94
N ALA A 108 -4.53 10.10 -4.85
CA ALA A 108 -5.92 10.53 -4.87
C ALA A 108 -6.05 12.03 -5.16
N LEU A 109 -5.21 12.87 -4.56
CA LEU A 109 -5.18 14.31 -4.83
C LEU A 109 -4.74 14.62 -6.27
N LEU A 110 -3.72 13.92 -6.79
CA LEU A 110 -3.27 14.05 -8.18
C LEU A 110 -4.38 13.69 -9.17
N ALA A 111 -5.02 12.54 -8.98
CA ALA A 111 -6.13 12.08 -9.81
C ALA A 111 -7.36 13.00 -9.67
N ASN A 112 -7.62 13.54 -8.48
CA ASN A 112 -8.75 14.43 -8.25
C ASN A 112 -8.62 15.74 -9.03
N GLY A 113 -7.44 16.39 -8.96
CA GLY A 113 -7.20 17.65 -9.66
C GLY A 113 -7.12 17.50 -11.19
N SER A 114 -6.54 16.40 -11.68
CA SER A 114 -6.31 16.19 -13.12
C SER A 114 -7.41 15.41 -13.83
N GLY A 115 -8.16 14.58 -13.12
CA GLY A 115 -9.01 13.55 -13.72
C GLY A 115 -8.22 12.45 -14.46
N ASN A 116 -6.92 12.27 -14.15
CA ASN A 116 -6.07 11.31 -14.83
C ASN A 116 -6.29 9.88 -14.30
N ALA A 117 -6.55 8.95 -15.23
CA ALA A 117 -6.73 7.54 -14.91
C ALA A 117 -5.44 6.86 -14.40
N ASP A 118 -4.26 7.30 -14.84
CA ASP A 118 -2.99 6.67 -14.43
C ASP A 118 -2.67 6.93 -12.95
N ASP A 119 -2.97 8.14 -12.46
CA ASP A 119 -2.86 8.48 -11.04
C ASP A 119 -3.89 7.71 -10.22
N ALA A 120 -5.10 7.51 -10.76
CA ALA A 120 -6.11 6.68 -10.12
C ALA A 120 -5.69 5.21 -10.03
N VAL A 121 -5.14 4.63 -11.11
CA VAL A 121 -4.59 3.27 -11.09
C VAL A 121 -3.49 3.15 -10.03
N SER A 122 -2.59 4.14 -9.96
CA SER A 122 -1.53 4.19 -8.95
C SER A 122 -2.09 4.26 -7.52
N CYS A 123 -3.16 5.03 -7.30
CA CYS A 123 -3.88 5.10 -6.03
C CYS A 123 -4.41 3.72 -5.60
N GLY A 124 -5.10 3.02 -6.51
CA GLY A 124 -5.62 1.67 -6.23
C GLY A 124 -4.53 0.64 -6.00
N HIS A 125 -3.46 0.69 -6.79
CA HIS A 125 -2.34 -0.24 -6.67
C HIS A 125 -1.60 -0.09 -5.34
N ALA A 126 -1.41 1.14 -4.87
CA ALA A 126 -0.82 1.41 -3.55
C ALA A 126 -1.68 0.82 -2.42
N ALA A 127 -3.01 0.98 -2.48
CA ALA A 127 -3.92 0.37 -1.51
C ALA A 127 -3.87 -1.17 -1.55
N LEU A 128 -3.86 -1.77 -2.74
CA LEU A 128 -3.76 -3.23 -2.90
C LEU A 128 -2.44 -3.79 -2.40
N THR A 129 -1.35 -3.07 -2.61
CA THR A 129 -0.03 -3.44 -2.11
C THR A 129 -0.04 -3.50 -0.59
N ALA A 130 -0.54 -2.45 0.07
CA ALA A 130 -0.67 -2.43 1.52
C ALA A 130 -1.54 -3.60 2.05
N MET A 131 -2.69 -3.87 1.41
CA MET A 131 -3.57 -4.97 1.82
C MET A 131 -2.96 -6.34 1.56
N GLY A 132 -2.18 -6.50 0.50
CA GLY A 132 -1.42 -7.73 0.23
C GLY A 132 -0.34 -7.99 1.28
N MET A 133 0.36 -6.93 1.74
CA MET A 133 1.30 -7.03 2.86
C MET A 133 0.59 -7.38 4.17
N LEU A 134 -0.59 -6.80 4.42
CA LEU A 134 -1.37 -7.12 5.61
C LEU A 134 -1.84 -8.58 5.61
N ASP A 135 -2.26 -9.14 4.48
CA ASP A 135 -2.64 -10.55 4.35
C ASP A 135 -1.48 -11.51 4.59
N GLN A 136 -0.26 -11.16 4.18
CA GLN A 136 0.94 -11.94 4.49
C GLN A 136 1.23 -11.97 5.99
N ASN A 137 0.83 -10.92 6.69
CA ASN A 137 1.03 -10.72 8.11
C ASN A 137 -0.12 -11.27 8.98
N VAL A 138 -1.31 -11.49 8.40
CA VAL A 138 -2.51 -11.94 9.13
C VAL A 138 -3.14 -13.12 8.38
N THR A 139 -2.93 -14.32 8.92
CA THR A 139 -3.42 -15.56 8.31
C THR A 139 -4.94 -15.55 8.15
N GLY A 140 -5.41 -15.70 6.90
CA GLY A 140 -6.83 -15.87 6.58
C GLY A 140 -7.65 -14.58 6.53
N ALA A 141 -7.03 -13.40 6.58
CA ALA A 141 -7.76 -12.14 6.65
C ALA A 141 -8.44 -11.71 5.33
N GLY A 142 -7.81 -11.97 4.18
CA GLY A 142 -8.40 -11.74 2.85
C GLY A 142 -8.64 -10.27 2.50
N PHE A 143 -7.89 -9.35 3.11
CA PHE A 143 -8.01 -7.90 2.89
C PHE A 143 -7.72 -7.49 1.45
N ARG A 144 -6.77 -8.15 0.77
CA ARG A 144 -6.48 -7.86 -0.64
C ARG A 144 -7.68 -8.19 -1.52
N ALA A 145 -8.29 -9.36 -1.33
CA ALA A 145 -9.48 -9.75 -2.09
C ALA A 145 -10.67 -8.82 -1.81
N GLN A 146 -10.83 -8.39 -0.56
CA GLN A 146 -11.84 -7.40 -0.20
C GLN A 146 -11.57 -6.02 -0.87
N GLU A 147 -10.33 -5.54 -0.85
CA GLU A 147 -9.96 -4.27 -1.50
C GLU A 147 -10.20 -4.32 -3.01
N GLN A 148 -9.85 -5.42 -3.67
CA GLN A 148 -10.13 -5.62 -5.09
C GLN A 148 -11.62 -5.50 -5.40
N ARG A 149 -12.49 -6.11 -4.59
CA ARG A 149 -13.95 -6.00 -4.75
C ARG A 149 -14.44 -4.57 -4.56
N LEU A 150 -13.90 -3.86 -3.57
CA LEU A 150 -14.28 -2.47 -3.28
C LEU A 150 -13.79 -1.51 -4.38
N GLN A 151 -12.62 -1.74 -4.96
CA GLN A 151 -12.14 -0.99 -6.12
C GLN A 151 -13.05 -1.18 -7.33
N PHE A 152 -13.43 -2.43 -7.62
CA PHE A 152 -14.38 -2.71 -8.71
C PHE A 152 -15.73 -2.02 -8.49
N LEU A 153 -16.27 -2.08 -7.26
CA LEU A 153 -17.49 -1.35 -6.90
C LEU A 153 -17.33 0.17 -7.15
N SER A 154 -16.20 0.73 -6.72
CA SER A 154 -15.91 2.16 -6.85
C SER A 154 -15.85 2.65 -8.32
N VAL A 155 -15.41 1.80 -9.27
CA VAL A 155 -15.37 2.15 -10.72
C VAL A 155 -16.71 1.91 -11.43
N SER A 156 -17.60 1.09 -10.84
CA SER A 156 -18.91 0.79 -11.44
C SER A 156 -19.83 2.03 -11.54
N GLY A 157 -19.50 3.11 -10.81
CA GLY A 157 -20.25 4.37 -10.80
C GLY A 157 -21.47 4.35 -9.87
N ASP A 158 -21.71 3.24 -9.17
CA ASP A 158 -22.70 3.17 -8.12
C ASP A 158 -22.10 3.71 -6.81
N ALA A 159 -22.50 4.93 -6.46
CA ALA A 159 -22.09 5.58 -5.21
C ALA A 159 -22.92 5.10 -4.01
N GLU A 160 -24.03 4.37 -4.23
CA GLU A 160 -24.92 3.95 -3.15
C GLU A 160 -24.19 3.00 -2.18
N GLY A 161 -24.10 3.39 -0.92
CA GLY A 161 -23.41 2.63 0.13
C GLY A 161 -21.88 2.53 -0.03
N LEU A 162 -21.28 3.14 -1.06
CA LEU A 162 -19.82 3.09 -1.28
C LEU A 162 -19.04 3.75 -0.15
N TRP A 163 -19.55 4.88 0.36
CA TRP A 163 -18.99 5.56 1.53
C TRP A 163 -18.98 4.64 2.76
N ASP A 164 -20.13 4.08 3.13
CA ASP A 164 -20.27 3.23 4.31
C ASP A 164 -19.41 1.96 4.23
N ALA A 165 -19.34 1.37 3.04
CA ALA A 165 -18.45 0.24 2.76
C ALA A 165 -16.98 0.62 2.94
N SER A 166 -16.59 1.83 2.49
CA SER A 166 -15.23 2.33 2.60
C SER A 166 -14.83 2.62 4.05
N VAL A 167 -15.68 3.34 4.80
CA VAL A 167 -15.48 3.59 6.24
C VAL A 167 -15.38 2.29 7.02
N THR A 168 -16.28 1.34 6.76
CA THR A 168 -16.29 0.05 7.45
C THR A 168 -15.00 -0.72 7.16
N ALA A 169 -14.59 -0.82 5.90
CA ALA A 169 -13.35 -1.52 5.53
C ALA A 169 -12.12 -0.87 6.16
N GLY A 170 -11.99 0.46 6.10
CA GLY A 170 -10.87 1.18 6.71
C GLY A 170 -10.78 0.94 8.22
N ARG A 171 -11.92 0.95 8.90
CA ARG A 171 -11.98 0.70 10.35
C ARG A 171 -11.54 -0.73 10.71
N GLU A 172 -11.99 -1.75 9.96
CA GLU A 172 -11.58 -3.14 10.25
C GLU A 172 -10.09 -3.38 9.99
N ARG A 173 -9.53 -2.76 8.95
CA ARG A 173 -8.08 -2.78 8.67
C ARG A 173 -7.30 -2.16 9.82
N PHE A 174 -7.73 -0.98 10.27
CA PHE A 174 -7.08 -0.30 11.39
C PHE A 174 -7.14 -1.12 12.68
N ARG A 175 -8.30 -1.72 13.02
CA ARG A 175 -8.38 -2.62 14.19
C ARG A 175 -7.38 -3.77 14.11
N THR A 176 -7.20 -4.33 12.92
CA THR A 176 -6.28 -5.44 12.71
C THR A 176 -4.82 -5.00 12.87
N VAL A 177 -4.44 -3.88 12.26
CA VAL A 177 -3.10 -3.29 12.40
C VAL A 177 -2.82 -2.90 13.86
N LEU A 178 -3.79 -2.30 14.55
CA LEU A 178 -3.66 -1.95 15.96
C LEU A 178 -3.44 -3.19 16.85
N GLY A 179 -4.14 -4.29 16.58
CA GLY A 179 -3.93 -5.57 17.26
C GLY A 179 -2.51 -6.10 17.11
N ARG A 180 -1.85 -5.82 15.98
CA ARG A 180 -0.44 -6.19 15.76
C ARG A 180 0.53 -5.29 16.50
N ILE A 181 0.33 -3.97 16.40
CA ILE A 181 1.18 -2.98 17.08
C ILE A 181 1.15 -3.21 18.59
N THR A 182 -0.04 -3.45 19.16
CA THR A 182 -0.23 -3.65 20.60
C THR A 182 0.11 -5.07 21.05
N GLY A 183 -0.08 -6.08 20.20
CA GLY A 183 0.23 -7.49 20.49
C GLY A 183 1.72 -7.87 20.34
N GLY A 184 2.52 -7.01 19.69
CA GLY A 184 3.97 -7.18 19.53
C GLY A 184 4.81 -6.76 20.76
N GLY A 185 4.19 -6.15 21.77
CA GLY A 185 4.84 -5.76 23.03
C GLY A 185 5.01 -6.94 23.99
N SER A 186 6.20 -7.56 23.97
CA SER A 186 6.85 -8.25 25.10
C SER A 186 5.94 -8.92 26.17
N ALA A 187 5.40 -10.10 25.86
CA ALA A 187 5.18 -11.08 26.92
C ALA A 187 6.55 -11.62 27.40
N PRO A 188 6.88 -11.60 28.70
CA PRO A 188 8.12 -12.20 29.18
C PRO A 188 8.07 -13.69 28.85
N ARG A 189 9.04 -14.16 28.05
CA ARG A 189 9.25 -15.58 27.80
C ARG A 189 9.27 -16.28 29.16
N PRO A 190 8.38 -17.25 29.45
CA PRO A 190 8.52 -18.05 30.64
C PRO A 190 9.86 -18.75 30.56
N LEU A 191 10.71 -18.48 31.55
CA LEU A 191 11.97 -19.18 31.76
C LEU A 191 11.66 -20.68 31.72
N ARG A 192 12.07 -21.35 30.64
CA ARG A 192 12.01 -22.81 30.57
C ARG A 192 12.78 -23.37 31.77
N PRO A 193 12.19 -24.27 32.57
CA PRO A 193 12.95 -24.98 33.58
C PRO A 193 14.03 -25.78 32.86
N ARG A 194 15.29 -25.59 33.26
CA ARG A 194 16.40 -26.48 32.88
C ARG A 194 16.12 -27.87 33.43
N SER A 195 15.44 -28.70 32.65
CA SER A 195 15.38 -30.14 32.88
C SER A 195 16.73 -30.76 32.51
N ARG A 196 17.24 -31.51 33.48
CA ARG A 196 18.55 -32.18 33.54
C ARG A 196 18.82 -33.04 32.31
N LEU A 197 20.08 -32.97 31.88
CA LEU A 197 20.76 -33.97 31.06
C LEU A 197 20.58 -35.38 31.66
N GLY A 198 20.13 -36.31 30.82
CA GLY A 198 19.89 -37.69 31.20
C GLY A 198 19.85 -38.66 30.02
N ARG A 199 20.96 -38.75 29.28
CA ARG A 199 21.48 -39.88 28.48
C ARG A 199 20.68 -40.45 27.28
N PRO A 200 21.39 -41.12 26.34
CA PRO A 200 20.90 -41.43 25.00
C PRO A 200 20.43 -42.88 24.85
N ALA A 201 19.57 -43.12 23.86
CA ALA A 201 19.34 -44.45 23.29
C ALA A 201 19.71 -44.42 21.80
N CYS A 202 20.77 -45.14 21.45
CA CYS A 202 21.04 -45.62 20.10
C CYS A 202 20.15 -46.83 19.79
N CYS A 203 19.71 -46.98 18.54
CA CYS A 203 19.50 -48.22 17.75
C CYS A 203 18.99 -47.78 16.37
N LEU A 204 19.75 -47.98 15.27
CA LEU A 204 19.73 -49.15 14.36
C LEU A 204 18.37 -49.32 13.63
N GLY A 205 18.25 -49.42 12.30
CA GLY A 205 19.17 -49.58 11.18
C GLY A 205 18.39 -49.39 9.85
N THR A 206 19.09 -49.11 8.74
CA THR A 206 19.24 -49.98 7.53
C THR A 206 17.92 -50.29 6.79
N ALA A 207 17.74 -50.14 5.47
CA ALA A 207 18.58 -50.56 4.34
C ALA A 207 17.94 -50.03 3.02
N VAL A 208 18.71 -49.58 2.02
CA VAL A 208 19.06 -50.29 0.74
C VAL A 208 18.05 -50.02 -0.40
N GLU A 209 18.42 -49.18 -1.39
CA GLU A 209 18.88 -49.48 -2.77
C GLU A 209 17.81 -50.19 -3.65
N GLY A 210 17.59 -49.85 -4.92
CA GLY A 210 18.25 -48.93 -5.85
C GLY A 210 17.69 -49.08 -7.28
N SER A 211 18.33 -48.38 -8.23
CA SER A 211 18.48 -48.72 -9.67
C SER A 211 17.20 -48.74 -10.56
N THR A 212 17.12 -48.32 -11.82
CA THR A 212 18.11 -47.95 -12.87
C THR A 212 17.40 -47.23 -14.04
N ALA A 213 18.16 -46.41 -14.77
CA ALA A 213 18.18 -46.05 -16.22
C ALA A 213 17.00 -46.45 -17.17
N ALA A 214 16.65 -45.76 -18.26
CA ALA A 214 17.47 -45.02 -19.23
C ALA A 214 16.63 -44.23 -20.28
N THR A 215 17.27 -43.19 -20.86
CA THR A 215 17.30 -42.75 -22.28
C THR A 215 16.14 -42.03 -23.03
N ASN A 216 16.57 -40.86 -23.58
CA ASN A 216 16.35 -40.26 -24.91
C ASN A 216 15.00 -39.62 -25.28
N ALA A 217 14.99 -38.29 -25.47
CA ALA A 217 15.22 -37.64 -26.78
C ALA A 217 15.02 -36.10 -26.69
N LYS A 218 15.88 -35.37 -27.38
CA LYS A 218 15.77 -33.93 -27.77
C LYS A 218 15.22 -33.88 -29.22
N PRO A 219 14.59 -32.80 -29.71
CA PRO A 219 15.31 -31.53 -29.95
C PRO A 219 14.54 -30.20 -29.80
N ASN A 220 15.36 -29.16 -29.57
CA ASN A 220 15.27 -27.73 -29.89
C ASN A 220 13.99 -27.12 -30.49
N THR A 221 13.57 -25.99 -29.91
CA THR A 221 13.43 -24.69 -30.63
C THR A 221 13.46 -23.50 -29.67
N SER A 222 14.44 -22.60 -29.90
CA SER A 222 14.44 -21.13 -29.76
C SER A 222 13.96 -20.42 -28.47
N SER A 223 14.93 -19.81 -27.77
CA SER A 223 14.81 -18.60 -26.91
C SER A 223 14.47 -17.34 -27.75
N PRO A 224 14.05 -16.19 -27.16
CA PRO A 224 14.86 -15.37 -26.23
C PRO A 224 14.08 -14.97 -24.95
N SER A 225 14.62 -15.17 -23.75
CA SER A 225 15.43 -14.19 -23.00
C SER A 225 14.87 -12.76 -22.98
N SER A 226 14.03 -12.46 -21.98
CA SER A 226 14.02 -11.17 -21.32
C SER A 226 13.97 -11.40 -19.81
N ALA A 227 15.13 -11.21 -19.19
CA ALA A 227 15.23 -10.98 -17.76
C ALA A 227 14.59 -9.62 -17.47
N SER A 228 13.51 -9.58 -16.69
CA SER A 228 13.04 -8.35 -16.07
C SER A 228 13.50 -8.34 -14.62
N ASN A 229 14.59 -7.60 -14.39
CA ASN A 229 15.08 -7.20 -13.07
C ASN A 229 13.94 -6.57 -12.26
N SER A 230 13.51 -7.25 -11.21
CA SER A 230 12.85 -6.62 -10.06
C SER A 230 13.93 -6.09 -9.14
N GLN A 231 14.48 -4.93 -9.46
CA GLN A 231 15.34 -4.08 -8.63
C GLN A 231 15.80 -2.94 -9.54
N ASP A 232 15.19 -1.77 -9.37
CA ASP A 232 15.66 -0.42 -9.77
C ASP A 232 14.46 0.49 -10.05
N LEU A 233 13.80 0.94 -8.98
CA LEU A 233 12.88 2.08 -9.02
C LEU A 233 13.00 2.83 -7.68
N TRP A 234 14.22 3.31 -7.42
CA TRP A 234 14.49 4.35 -6.43
C TRP A 234 15.56 5.29 -7.00
N ILE A 235 15.28 6.60 -6.90
CA ILE A 235 16.14 7.77 -7.10
C ILE A 235 16.25 8.31 -8.55
N GLY A 236 15.62 9.47 -8.77
CA GLY A 236 15.79 10.26 -10.00
C GLY A 236 15.15 11.66 -9.97
N VAL A 237 15.15 12.37 -8.84
CA VAL A 237 14.80 13.81 -8.82
C VAL A 237 16.05 14.62 -9.17
N SER A 238 16.24 14.88 -10.47
CA SER A 238 17.24 15.83 -10.95
C SER A 238 16.75 17.26 -10.71
N ARG A 239 17.40 17.95 -9.76
CA ARG A 239 17.26 19.41 -9.56
C ARG A 239 17.89 20.15 -10.75
N SER A 240 17.08 20.84 -11.56
CA SER A 240 17.57 21.94 -12.40
C SER A 240 17.35 23.25 -11.65
N SER A 241 18.44 23.84 -11.17
CA SER A 241 18.47 25.13 -10.51
C SER A 241 18.50 26.27 -11.54
N SER A 242 17.45 27.08 -11.59
CA SER A 242 17.49 28.41 -12.20
C SER A 242 17.04 29.45 -11.17
N ARG A 243 18.01 30.13 -10.57
CA ARG A 243 17.79 31.31 -9.72
C ARG A 243 17.36 32.51 -10.56
N PRO A 244 16.39 33.33 -10.13
CA PRO A 244 16.20 34.66 -10.68
C PRO A 244 17.13 35.69 -9.99
N PRO A 245 17.51 36.79 -10.67
CA PRO A 245 18.41 37.80 -10.11
C PRO A 245 17.71 38.80 -9.18
N CYS A 246 18.41 39.16 -8.11
CA CYS A 246 18.04 40.22 -7.17
C CYS A 246 17.89 41.58 -7.88
N ARG A 247 16.70 42.18 -7.83
CA ARG A 247 16.52 43.62 -8.10
C ARG A 247 16.93 44.41 -6.86
N ARG A 248 18.00 45.20 -6.99
CA ARG A 248 18.31 46.31 -6.08
C ARG A 248 17.41 47.49 -6.42
N SER A 249 16.72 47.99 -5.41
CA SER A 249 16.04 49.28 -5.37
C SER A 249 17.05 50.44 -5.39
N ARG A 250 16.83 51.39 -6.31
CA ARG A 250 16.96 52.84 -6.10
C ARG A 250 16.06 53.54 -7.11
#